data_AF-A0A923C9Z5-F1
#
_entry.id   AF-A0A923C9Z5-F1
#
_cell.length_a   1.000
_cell.length_b   1.000
_cell.length_c   1.000
_cell.angle_alpha   90.00
_cell.angle_beta   90.00
_cell.angle_gamma   90.00
#
_symmetry.space_group_name_H-M   'P 1'
#
loop_
_entity.id
_entity.type
_entity.pdbx_description
1 polymer ?
#
loop_
_entity_poly.entity_id
_entity_poly.type
_entity_poly.pdbx_seq_one_letter_code
_entity_poly.pdbx_strand_id
1 'polypeptide(L)'
;MSFEQLVFTHEPLIRMGFFFGVFTLLALWRLASPRRVQSLNRKQRWTANLCFVLLNTVVVRLLLPRAAAGMSALGMEKGWGLLNNFAVPFWPAVPLAVVAMDFVIWLQHVMVHSVPALWRLHRVHHADLDYDLTTGTRFHSIEIALCMGIKFATSVAATESNRAPANSA
;
A
#
# COMPACT_ATOMS: atom_id res chain seq x y z
N MET A 1 9.43 18.94 -22.82
CA MET A 1 8.69 17.86 -22.12
C MET A 1 7.79 18.53 -21.10
N SER A 2 6.49 18.22 -21.09
CA SER A 2 5.58 18.76 -20.06
C SER A 2 5.90 18.15 -18.68
N PHE A 3 5.45 18.79 -17.60
CA PHE A 3 5.64 18.26 -16.25
C PHE A 3 5.07 16.84 -16.10
N GLU A 4 3.88 16.59 -16.65
CA GLU A 4 3.26 15.26 -16.61
C GLU A 4 4.10 14.21 -17.34
N GLN A 5 4.58 14.53 -18.55
CA GLN A 5 5.45 13.63 -19.31
C GLN A 5 6.75 13.33 -18.56
N LEU A 6 7.32 14.33 -17.86
CA LEU A 6 8.50 14.14 -17.02
C LEU A 6 8.23 13.16 -15.88
N VAL A 7 7.11 13.33 -15.17
CA VAL A 7 6.73 12.49 -14.04
C VAL A 7 6.47 11.05 -14.49
N PHE A 8 5.68 10.83 -15.54
CA PHE A 8 5.37 9.48 -16.01
C PHE A 8 6.60 8.76 -16.57
N THR A 9 7.45 9.46 -17.32
CA THR A 9 8.66 8.86 -17.90
C THR A 9 9.67 8.43 -16.83
N HIS A 10 9.76 9.18 -15.74
CA HIS A 10 10.72 8.93 -14.66
C HIS A 10 10.10 8.41 -13.37
N GLU A 11 8.84 7.97 -13.38
CA GLU A 11 8.09 7.53 -12.19
C GLU A 11 8.89 6.53 -11.32
N PRO A 12 9.52 5.46 -11.89
CA PRO A 12 10.28 4.54 -11.06
C PRO A 12 11.48 5.19 -10.38
N LEU A 13 12.20 6.07 -11.09
CA LEU A 13 13.37 6.78 -10.57
C LEU A 13 13.00 7.79 -9.49
N ILE A 14 11.92 8.55 -9.70
CA ILE A 14 11.39 9.50 -8.73
C ILE A 14 11.01 8.75 -7.45
N ARG A 15 10.23 7.67 -7.57
CA ARG A 15 9.82 6.85 -6.42
C ARG A 15 11.00 6.25 -5.66
N MET A 16 11.96 5.66 -6.38
CA MET A 16 13.17 5.10 -5.77
C MET A 16 14.03 6.18 -5.13
N GLY A 17 14.17 7.35 -5.77
CA GLY A 17 14.90 8.49 -5.24
C GLY A 17 14.31 8.99 -3.92
N PHE A 18 13.00 9.19 -3.85
CA PHE A 18 12.32 9.54 -2.59
C PHE A 18 12.48 8.45 -1.54
N PHE A 19 12.30 7.18 -1.89
CA PHE A 19 12.44 6.06 -0.97
C PHE A 19 13.84 6.01 -0.35
N PHE A 20 14.90 5.96 -1.18
CA PHE A 20 16.27 5.89 -0.69
C PHE A 20 16.73 7.19 -0.04
N GLY A 21 16.24 8.35 -0.51
CA GLY A 21 16.51 9.65 0.10
C GLY A 21 15.99 9.74 1.53
N VAL A 22 14.70 9.44 1.73
CA VAL A 22 14.08 9.43 3.07
C VAL A 22 14.68 8.33 3.94
N PHE A 23 14.92 7.14 3.40
CA PHE A 23 15.55 6.05 4.14
C PHE A 23 16.94 6.46 4.65
N THR A 24 17.77 7.06 3.79
CA THR A 24 19.12 7.54 4.16
C THR A 24 19.04 8.63 5.21
N LEU A 25 18.14 9.60 5.04
CA LEU A 25 17.93 10.67 6.02
C LEU A 25 17.55 10.10 7.40
N LEU A 26 16.59 9.17 7.46
CA LEU A 26 16.17 8.54 8.71
C LEU A 26 17.27 7.64 9.30
N ALA A 27 18.07 6.97 8.46
CA ALA A 27 19.20 6.17 8.91
C ALA A 27 20.29 7.04 9.54
N LEU A 28 20.64 8.17 8.91
CA LEU A 28 21.58 9.13 9.45
C LEU A 28 21.06 9.77 10.74
N TRP A 29 19.79 10.17 10.78
CA TRP A 29 19.16 10.66 12.02
C TRP A 29 19.31 9.63 13.13
N ARG A 30 18.95 8.37 12.88
CA ARG A 30 19.04 7.31 13.87
C ARG A 30 20.46 7.13 14.43
N LEU A 31 21.49 7.30 13.60
CA LEU A 31 22.89 7.25 14.02
C LEU A 31 23.29 8.48 14.86
N ALA A 32 22.82 9.67 14.48
CA ALA A 32 23.12 10.91 15.17
C ALA A 32 22.38 11.06 16.52
N SER A 33 21.17 10.50 16.64
CA SER A 33 20.33 10.62 17.85
C SER A 33 19.63 9.29 18.19
N PRO A 34 20.38 8.30 18.71
CA PRO A 34 19.79 7.02 19.12
C PRO A 34 18.95 7.22 20.39
N ARG A 35 17.63 7.04 20.28
CA ARG A 35 16.69 7.20 21.42
C ARG A 35 16.49 5.94 22.27
N ARG A 36 16.84 4.75 21.75
CA ARG A 36 16.69 3.48 22.45
C ARG A 36 17.91 2.61 22.24
N VAL A 37 18.37 1.96 23.30
CA VAL A 37 19.40 0.91 23.23
C VAL A 37 18.76 -0.33 22.63
N GLN A 38 19.40 -0.93 21.63
CA GLN A 38 18.91 -2.17 21.04
C GLN A 38 19.29 -3.34 21.93
N SER A 39 18.31 -4.21 22.21
CA SER A 39 18.50 -5.40 23.03
C SER A 39 18.94 -6.61 22.21
N LEU A 40 18.62 -6.63 20.91
CA LEU A 40 18.83 -7.77 20.02
C LEU A 40 19.92 -7.50 18.97
N ASN A 41 20.46 -8.59 18.42
CA ASN A 41 21.45 -8.52 17.34
C ASN A 41 20.82 -7.93 16.06
N ARG A 42 21.33 -6.77 15.66
CA ARG A 42 20.88 -6.04 14.47
C ARG A 42 20.95 -6.85 13.18
N LYS A 43 22.05 -7.58 12.96
CA LYS A 43 22.24 -8.35 11.71
C LYS A 43 21.15 -9.39 11.55
N GLN A 44 20.86 -10.14 12.61
CA GLN A 44 19.82 -11.17 12.61
C GLN A 44 18.44 -10.56 12.34
N ARG A 45 18.09 -9.47 13.03
CA ARG A 45 16.80 -8.77 12.83
C ARG A 45 16.65 -8.23 11.41
N TRP A 46 17.67 -7.55 10.90
CA TRP A 46 17.64 -6.97 9.56
C TRP A 46 17.55 -8.06 8.49
N THR A 47 18.33 -9.14 8.61
CA THR A 47 18.23 -10.27 7.68
C THR A 47 16.81 -10.86 7.69
N ALA A 48 16.21 -11.11 8.86
CA ALA A 48 14.85 -11.63 8.93
C ALA A 48 13.82 -10.67 8.31
N ASN A 49 13.87 -9.38 8.67
CA ASN A 49 12.93 -8.38 8.17
C ASN A 49 13.05 -8.15 6.66
N LEU A 50 14.27 -8.15 6.11
CA LEU A 50 14.53 -8.04 4.68
C LEU A 50 14.11 -9.31 3.92
N CYS A 51 14.31 -10.50 4.50
CA CYS A 51 13.78 -11.74 3.92
C CYS A 51 12.25 -11.71 3.83
N PHE A 52 11.55 -11.19 4.86
CA PHE A 52 10.10 -10.99 4.78
C PHE A 52 9.73 -10.02 3.65
N VAL A 53 10.44 -8.90 3.50
CA VAL A 53 10.20 -7.94 2.40
C VAL A 53 10.34 -8.60 1.04
N LEU A 54 11.43 -9.34 0.83
CA LEU A 54 11.67 -10.04 -0.44
C LEU A 54 10.58 -11.09 -0.71
N LEU A 55 10.28 -11.94 0.26
CA LEU A 55 9.24 -12.95 0.15
C LEU A 55 7.87 -12.34 -0.15
N ASN A 56 7.48 -11.31 0.60
CA ASN A 56 6.21 -10.62 0.43
C ASN A 56 6.11 -9.95 -0.94
N THR A 57 7.20 -9.36 -1.43
CA THR A 57 7.27 -8.79 -2.77
C THR A 57 7.07 -9.86 -3.85
N VAL A 58 7.72 -11.01 -3.72
CA VAL A 58 7.58 -12.13 -4.65
C VAL A 58 6.15 -12.66 -4.62
N VAL A 59 5.58 -12.91 -3.43
CA VAL A 59 4.21 -13.41 -3.25
C VAL A 59 3.20 -12.47 -3.89
N VAL A 60 3.27 -11.17 -3.63
CA VAL A 60 2.36 -10.19 -4.24
C VAL A 60 2.54 -10.14 -5.76
N ARG A 61 3.77 -10.14 -6.26
CA ARG A 61 4.01 -10.12 -7.71
C ARG A 61 3.54 -11.38 -8.41
N LEU A 62 3.58 -12.55 -7.77
CA LEU A 62 3.11 -13.81 -8.35
C LEU A 62 1.58 -13.95 -8.28
N LEU A 63 0.98 -13.60 -7.14
CA LEU A 63 -0.46 -13.75 -6.94
C LEU A 63 -1.26 -12.62 -7.59
N LEU A 64 -0.68 -11.42 -7.65
CA LEU A 64 -1.36 -10.18 -8.03
C LEU A 64 -0.56 -9.37 -9.08
N PRO A 65 0.03 -9.97 -10.14
CA PRO A 65 0.99 -9.35 -11.05
C PRO A 65 0.45 -8.10 -11.78
N ARG A 66 -0.87 -8.00 -11.92
CA ARG A 66 -1.56 -6.87 -12.55
C ARG A 66 -2.82 -6.47 -11.80
N ALA A 67 -2.92 -6.82 -10.51
CA ALA A 67 -4.17 -6.68 -9.80
C ALA A 67 -4.63 -5.22 -9.72
N ALA A 68 -3.75 -4.25 -9.45
CA ALA A 68 -4.15 -2.83 -9.43
C ALA A 68 -4.75 -2.37 -10.77
N ALA A 69 -3.99 -2.50 -11.86
CA ALA A 69 -4.40 -2.03 -13.19
C ALA A 69 -5.58 -2.85 -13.76
N GLY A 70 -5.54 -4.18 -13.60
CA GLY A 70 -6.58 -5.08 -14.09
C GLY A 70 -7.89 -4.94 -13.33
N MET A 71 -7.84 -4.77 -12.01
CA MET A 71 -9.04 -4.56 -11.20
C MET A 71 -9.69 -3.20 -11.52
N SER A 72 -8.90 -2.14 -11.71
CA SER A 72 -9.43 -0.83 -12.15
C SER A 72 -10.08 -0.92 -13.55
N ALA A 73 -9.43 -1.60 -14.51
CA ALA A 73 -9.99 -1.79 -15.84
C ALA A 73 -11.30 -2.61 -15.84
N LEU A 74 -11.36 -3.69 -15.04
CA LEU A 74 -12.58 -4.45 -14.82
C LEU A 74 -13.69 -3.61 -14.16
N GLY A 75 -13.32 -2.72 -13.24
CA GLY A 75 -14.22 -1.75 -12.64
C GLY A 75 -14.90 -0.85 -13.66
N MET A 76 -14.10 -0.31 -14.58
CA MET A 76 -14.60 0.54 -15.67
C MET A 76 -15.51 -0.25 -16.62
N GLU A 77 -15.11 -1.46 -17.02
CA GLU A 77 -15.89 -2.31 -17.94
C GLU A 77 -17.24 -2.71 -17.34
N LYS A 78 -17.25 -3.17 -16.08
CA LYS A 78 -18.46 -3.65 -15.39
C LYS A 78 -19.27 -2.53 -14.73
N GLY A 79 -18.79 -1.29 -14.74
CA GLY A 79 -19.38 -0.19 -13.98
C GLY A 79 -19.31 -0.39 -12.47
N TRP A 80 -18.38 -1.22 -11.98
CA TRP A 80 -18.18 -1.41 -10.54
C TRP A 80 -17.44 -0.22 -9.97
N GLY A 81 -18.06 0.46 -9.00
CA GLY A 81 -17.53 1.67 -8.37
C GLY A 81 -18.63 2.42 -7.66
N LEU A 82 -18.47 2.73 -6.39
CA LEU A 82 -19.38 3.64 -5.68
C LEU A 82 -19.43 4.98 -6.42
N LEU A 83 -18.29 5.52 -6.84
CA LEU A 83 -18.21 6.76 -7.61
C LEU A 83 -18.65 6.60 -9.08
N ASN A 84 -18.73 5.37 -9.63
CA ASN A 84 -19.32 5.12 -10.95
C ASN A 84 -20.83 5.29 -10.98
N ASN A 85 -21.49 5.16 -9.83
CA ASN A 85 -22.95 5.26 -9.72
C ASN A 85 -23.41 6.70 -9.47
N PHE A 86 -22.50 7.65 -9.25
CA PHE A 86 -22.81 9.05 -8.98
C PHE A 86 -22.01 9.96 -9.92
N ALA A 87 -22.64 10.97 -10.51
CA ALA A 87 -21.95 11.99 -11.30
C ALA A 87 -21.22 12.97 -10.35
N VAL A 88 -20.14 12.52 -9.73
CA VAL A 88 -19.29 13.33 -8.84
C VAL A 88 -18.22 14.01 -9.69
N PRO A 89 -18.07 15.35 -9.64
CA PRO A 89 -16.99 16.02 -10.35
C PRO A 89 -15.61 15.54 -9.88
N PHE A 90 -14.60 15.61 -10.74
CA PHE A 90 -13.24 15.13 -10.46
C PHE A 90 -12.66 15.63 -9.13
N TRP A 91 -12.78 16.94 -8.86
CA TRP A 91 -12.19 17.57 -7.68
C TRP A 91 -12.73 17.04 -6.34
N PRO A 92 -14.05 16.85 -6.14
CA PRO A 92 -14.57 16.14 -4.97
C PRO A 92 -14.40 14.62 -5.03
N ALA A 93 -14.31 13.99 -6.20
CA ALA A 93 -14.12 12.55 -6.32
C ALA A 93 -12.79 12.08 -5.71
N VAL A 94 -11.71 12.82 -5.91
CA VAL A 94 -10.37 12.51 -5.36
C VAL A 94 -10.35 12.43 -3.82
N PRO A 95 -10.74 13.46 -3.05
CA PRO A 95 -10.75 13.39 -1.59
C PRO A 95 -11.74 12.35 -1.06
N LEU A 96 -12.89 12.15 -1.71
CA LEU A 96 -13.81 11.07 -1.34
C LEU A 96 -13.15 9.69 -1.49
N ALA A 97 -12.46 9.45 -2.60
CA ALA A 97 -11.74 8.20 -2.84
C ALA A 97 -10.63 7.97 -1.80
N VAL A 98 -9.90 9.03 -1.43
CA VAL A 98 -8.86 8.97 -0.38
C VAL A 98 -9.49 8.61 0.97
N VAL A 99 -10.55 9.31 1.40
CA VAL A 99 -11.21 9.06 2.68
C VAL A 99 -11.83 7.65 2.72
N ALA A 100 -12.46 7.20 1.63
CA ALA A 100 -13.02 5.86 1.54
C ALA A 100 -11.93 4.79 1.62
N MET A 101 -10.83 4.97 0.89
CA MET A 101 -9.69 4.04 0.93
C MET A 101 -9.06 4.01 2.33
N ASP A 102 -8.86 5.17 2.95
CA ASP A 102 -8.30 5.28 4.30
C ASP A 102 -9.19 4.59 5.34
N PHE A 103 -10.52 4.81 5.26
CA PHE A 103 -11.48 4.14 6.12
C PHE A 103 -11.44 2.61 5.97
N VAL A 104 -11.36 2.09 4.74
CA VAL A 104 -11.27 0.63 4.52
C VAL A 104 -9.95 0.07 5.05
N ILE A 105 -8.83 0.77 4.85
CA ILE A 105 -7.52 0.34 5.36
C ILE A 105 -7.51 0.39 6.90
N TRP A 106 -8.09 1.44 7.50
CA TRP A 106 -8.26 1.55 8.94
C TRP A 106 -9.12 0.40 9.49
N LEU A 107 -10.28 0.13 8.87
CA LEU A 107 -11.16 -0.95 9.28
C LEU A 107 -10.47 -2.31 9.15
N GLN A 108 -9.72 -2.53 8.06
CA GLN A 108 -8.90 -3.71 7.88
C GLN A 108 -7.88 -3.86 9.02
N HIS A 109 -7.24 -2.76 9.44
CA HIS A 109 -6.29 -2.78 10.55
C HIS A 109 -7.00 -3.14 11.88
N VAL A 110 -8.17 -2.56 12.15
CA VAL A 110 -8.99 -2.93 13.31
C VAL A 110 -9.37 -4.41 13.28
N MET A 111 -9.78 -4.94 12.12
CA MET A 111 -10.14 -6.35 11.97
C MET A 111 -8.97 -7.30 12.23
N VAL A 112 -7.76 -6.99 11.73
CA VAL A 112 -6.59 -7.85 11.97
C VAL A 112 -6.12 -7.84 13.42
N HIS A 113 -6.49 -6.83 14.21
CA HIS A 113 -6.31 -6.81 15.65
C HIS A 113 -7.45 -7.48 16.43
N SER A 114 -8.66 -7.48 15.89
CA SER A 114 -9.87 -7.90 16.63
C SER A 114 -10.27 -9.36 16.37
N VAL A 115 -10.02 -9.88 15.16
CA VAL A 115 -10.40 -11.24 14.77
C VAL A 115 -9.26 -12.22 15.12
N PRO A 116 -9.49 -13.27 15.94
CA PRO A 116 -8.41 -14.13 16.43
C PRO A 116 -7.58 -14.81 15.33
N ALA A 117 -8.21 -15.23 14.23
CA ALA A 117 -7.52 -15.85 13.10
C ALA A 117 -6.60 -14.84 12.39
N LEU A 118 -7.07 -13.62 12.18
CA LEU A 118 -6.29 -12.56 11.52
C LEU A 118 -5.16 -12.06 12.44
N TRP A 119 -5.42 -11.95 13.75
CA TRP A 119 -4.40 -11.59 14.73
C TRP A 119 -3.22 -12.57 14.76
N ARG A 120 -3.46 -13.88 14.57
CA ARG A 120 -2.36 -14.86 14.49
C ARG A 120 -1.39 -14.59 13.34
N LEU A 121 -1.87 -13.99 12.25
CA LEU A 121 -1.01 -13.54 11.14
C LEU A 121 -0.37 -12.20 11.50
N HIS A 122 -1.18 -11.23 11.94
CA HIS A 122 -0.76 -9.86 12.21
C HIS A 122 0.22 -9.72 13.38
N ARG A 123 0.18 -10.62 14.36
CA ARG A 123 1.13 -10.61 15.49
C ARG A 123 2.58 -10.77 15.04
N VAL A 124 2.85 -11.29 13.83
CA VAL A 124 4.22 -11.35 13.26
C VAL A 124 4.78 -9.94 13.08
N HIS A 125 3.93 -8.97 12.71
CA HIS A 125 4.28 -7.56 12.61
C HIS A 125 4.61 -6.95 13.98
N HIS A 126 3.83 -7.30 15.01
CA HIS A 126 4.02 -6.82 16.38
C HIS A 126 5.06 -7.61 17.18
N ALA A 127 5.72 -8.62 16.60
CA ALA A 127 6.63 -9.51 17.32
C ALA A 127 8.05 -8.93 17.49
N ASP A 128 8.36 -7.80 16.87
CA ASP A 128 9.70 -7.22 16.93
C ASP A 128 9.90 -6.47 18.26
N LEU A 129 10.87 -6.93 19.06
CA LEU A 129 11.12 -6.42 20.41
C LEU A 129 11.91 -5.09 20.41
N ASP A 130 12.58 -4.78 19.30
CA ASP A 130 13.33 -3.55 19.12
C ASP A 130 12.71 -2.70 17.99
N TYR A 131 12.95 -1.39 18.05
CA TYR A 131 12.44 -0.45 17.06
C TYR A 131 13.57 0.15 16.22
N ASP A 132 13.52 -0.04 14.90
CA ASP A 132 14.38 0.63 13.94
C ASP A 132 13.73 0.73 12.54
N LEU A 133 14.53 1.14 11.55
CA LEU A 133 14.11 1.36 10.15
C LEU A 133 13.42 0.15 9.51
N THR A 134 13.65 -1.06 10.01
CA THR A 134 13.12 -2.31 9.43
C THR A 134 11.95 -2.89 10.20
N THR A 135 11.64 -2.38 11.40
CA THR A 135 10.58 -2.92 12.26
C THR A 135 9.23 -2.95 11.54
N GLY A 136 8.91 -1.88 10.81
CA GLY A 136 7.65 -1.76 10.07
C GLY A 136 7.52 -2.65 8.84
N THR A 137 8.57 -3.40 8.44
CA THR A 137 8.56 -4.17 7.18
C THR A 137 8.26 -5.66 7.37
N ARG A 138 8.14 -6.10 8.62
CA ARG A 138 7.88 -7.49 8.98
C ARG A 138 6.38 -7.75 8.93
N PHE A 139 5.96 -8.59 7.99
CA PHE A 139 4.55 -9.02 7.89
C PHE A 139 4.50 -10.48 7.49
N HIS A 140 3.46 -11.17 7.93
CA HIS A 140 3.19 -12.52 7.45
C HIS A 140 2.78 -12.48 5.96
N SER A 141 3.27 -13.39 5.13
CA SER A 141 3.02 -13.31 3.68
C SER A 141 1.55 -13.46 3.30
N ILE A 142 0.82 -14.32 4.02
CA ILE A 142 -0.65 -14.44 3.87
C ILE A 142 -1.36 -13.12 4.22
N GLU A 143 -0.91 -12.43 5.27
CA GLU A 143 -1.47 -11.13 5.65
C GLU A 143 -1.24 -10.12 4.52
N ILE A 144 -0.02 -10.00 4.00
CA ILE A 144 0.26 -9.08 2.89
C ILE A 144 -0.60 -9.38 1.66
N ALA A 145 -0.76 -10.66 1.29
CA ALA A 145 -1.60 -11.04 0.15
C ALA A 145 -3.06 -10.63 0.35
N LEU A 146 -3.63 -10.91 1.53
CA LEU A 146 -5.00 -10.52 1.90
C LEU A 146 -5.16 -8.99 1.90
N CYS A 147 -4.26 -8.29 2.58
CA CYS A 147 -4.25 -6.84 2.70
C CYS A 147 -4.14 -6.15 1.33
N MET A 148 -3.31 -6.65 0.42
CA MET A 148 -3.22 -6.10 -0.94
C MET A 148 -4.44 -6.43 -1.78
N GLY A 149 -5.03 -7.62 -1.62
CA GLY A 149 -6.30 -7.96 -2.27
C GLY A 149 -7.42 -6.98 -1.91
N ILE A 150 -7.57 -6.66 -0.62
CA ILE A 150 -8.57 -5.69 -0.13
C ILE A 150 -8.29 -4.29 -0.69
N LYS A 151 -7.03 -3.83 -0.66
CA LYS A 151 -6.65 -2.53 -1.23
C LYS A 151 -6.97 -2.42 -2.72
N PHE A 152 -6.66 -3.46 -3.50
CA PHE A 152 -6.98 -3.47 -4.93
C PHE A 152 -8.49 -3.51 -5.17
N ALA A 153 -9.25 -4.33 -4.43
CA ALA A 153 -10.72 -4.33 -4.52
C ALA A 153 -11.32 -2.95 -4.21
N THR A 154 -10.78 -2.26 -3.20
CA THR A 154 -11.23 -0.91 -2.81
C THR A 154 -10.91 0.13 -3.88
N SER A 155 -9.75 0.00 -4.56
CA SER A 155 -9.40 0.91 -5.66
C SER A 155 -10.37 0.83 -6.85
N VAL A 156 -10.93 -0.36 -7.10
CA VAL A 156 -12.02 -0.52 -8.09
C VAL A 156 -13.27 0.21 -7.64
N ALA A 157 -13.65 0.02 -6.38
CA ALA A 157 -14.82 0.65 -5.81
C ALA A 157 -14.73 2.20 -5.86
N ALA A 158 -13.52 2.75 -5.88
CA ALA A 158 -13.27 4.18 -5.97
C ALA A 158 -12.97 4.68 -7.41
N THR A 159 -13.03 3.82 -8.44
CA THR A 159 -12.78 4.25 -9.82
C THR A 159 -13.98 5.04 -10.35
N GLU A 160 -13.70 6.16 -11.03
CA GLU A 160 -14.67 6.98 -11.78
C GLU A 160 -14.59 6.61 -13.27
N SER A 161 -15.73 6.29 -13.85
CA SER A 161 -15.94 5.99 -15.25
C SER A 161 -16.25 7.33 -15.89
N ASN A 162 -15.29 7.84 -16.66
CA ASN A 162 -15.51 9.00 -17.54
C ASN A 162 -16.43 8.58 -18.70
N ARG A 163 -17.68 8.19 -18.41
CA ARG A 163 -18.74 8.03 -19.40
C ARG A 163 -19.07 9.45 -19.82
N ALA A 164 -18.59 9.84 -21.01
CA ALA A 164 -19.19 10.94 -21.74
C ALA A 164 -20.72 10.74 -21.71
N PRO A 165 -21.53 11.81 -21.55
CA PRO A 165 -22.97 11.68 -21.65
C PRO A 165 -23.26 10.97 -22.96
N ALA A 166 -23.91 9.81 -22.88
CA ALA A 166 -24.44 9.15 -24.06
C ALA A 166 -25.28 10.20 -24.76
N ASN A 167 -24.84 10.64 -25.95
CA ASN A 167 -25.57 11.59 -26.75
C ASN A 167 -27.03 11.14 -26.79
N SER A 168 -27.90 11.97 -26.22
CA SER A 168 -29.35 11.89 -26.41
C SER A 168 -29.60 12.06 -27.91
N ALA A 169 -29.78 10.93 -28.59
CA ALA A 169 -30.46 10.86 -29.87
C ALA A 169 -31.97 10.99 -29.65
#